data_AF-A0A2N2AJF3-F1
#
_entry.id   AF-A0A2N2AJF3-F1
#
_cell.length_a   1.000
_cell.length_b   1.000
_cell.length_c   1.000
_cell.angle_alpha   90.00
_cell.angle_beta   90.00
_cell.angle_gamma   90.00
#
_symmetry.space_group_name_H-M   'P 1'
#
loop_
_entity.id
_entity.type
_entity.pdbx_description
1 polymer ?
#
loop_
_entity_poly.entity_id
_entity_poly.type
_entity_poly.pdbx_seq_one_letter_code
_entity_poly.pdbx_strand_id
1 'polypeptide(L)' 'MNNPTVVKCPTCGKSVPWTAEEHWRPFCSERCRLIDLGAWADGSNAIPGPPAETPPDSEHDGNSPAH' A
#
# COMPACT_ATOMS: atom_id res chain seq x y z
N MET A 1 5.61 14.64 -32.45
CA MET A 1 4.37 14.05 -31.90
C MET A 1 4.68 13.60 -30.49
N ASN A 2 4.14 14.28 -29.47
CA ASN A 2 4.35 13.89 -28.08
C ASN A 2 3.13 13.07 -27.64
N ASN A 3 3.17 11.77 -27.89
CA ASN A 3 2.14 10.88 -27.38
C ASN A 3 2.43 10.61 -25.90
N PRO A 4 1.42 10.71 -25.02
CA PRO A 4 1.64 10.46 -23.60
C PRO A 4 1.98 8.98 -23.37
N THR A 5 2.92 8.73 -22.47
CA THR A 5 3.22 7.37 -22.00
C THR A 5 1.96 6.76 -21.38
N VAL A 6 1.65 5.50 -21.68
CA VAL A 6 0.47 4.81 -21.15
C VAL A 6 0.93 3.68 -20.23
N VAL A 7 0.38 3.64 -19.02
CA VAL A 7 0.67 2.59 -18.02
C VAL A 7 -0.57 1.73 -17.74
N LYS A 8 -0.39 0.60 -17.08
CA LYS A 8 -1.49 -0.27 -16.64
C LYS A 8 -1.86 0.05 -15.20
N CYS A 9 -3.15 0.23 -14.93
CA CYS A 9 -3.67 0.35 -13.57
C CYS A 9 -3.28 -0.91 -12.78
N PRO A 10 -2.54 -0.80 -11.66
CA PRO A 10 -2.10 -1.96 -10.90
C PRO A 10 -3.25 -2.82 -10.36
N THR A 11 -4.39 -2.19 -10.07
CA THR A 11 -5.55 -2.86 -9.48
C THR A 11 -6.40 -3.64 -10.48
N CYS A 12 -6.56 -3.13 -11.71
CA CYS A 12 -7.54 -3.69 -12.66
C CYS A 12 -7.02 -3.83 -14.11
N GLY A 13 -5.78 -3.41 -14.39
CA GLY A 13 -5.15 -3.55 -15.71
C GLY A 13 -5.66 -2.59 -16.79
N LYS A 14 -6.55 -1.65 -16.47
CA LYS A 14 -6.99 -0.63 -17.45
C LYS A 14 -5.80 0.23 -17.89
N SER A 15 -5.74 0.59 -19.16
CA SER A 15 -4.72 1.52 -19.69
C SER A 15 -5.00 2.94 -19.20
N VAL A 16 -3.95 3.61 -18.69
CA VAL A 16 -4.01 4.96 -18.09
C VAL A 16 -2.96 5.85 -18.76
N PRO A 17 -3.35 6.92 -19.48
CA PRO A 17 -2.40 7.85 -20.06
C PRO A 17 -1.73 8.70 -18.98
N TRP A 18 -0.43 8.97 -19.12
CA TRP A 18 0.35 9.75 -18.17
C TRP A 18 0.22 11.25 -18.46
N THR A 19 -0.97 11.82 -18.24
CA THR A 19 -1.26 13.25 -18.47
C THR A 19 -1.89 13.92 -17.25
N ALA A 20 -1.70 15.23 -17.08
CA ALA A 20 -2.12 15.99 -15.90
C ALA A 20 -3.60 15.78 -15.50
N GLU A 21 -4.47 15.58 -16.50
CA GLU A 21 -5.92 15.41 -16.35
C GLU A 21 -6.31 14.10 -15.66
N GLU A 22 -5.45 13.07 -15.73
CA GLU A 22 -5.69 11.82 -15.03
C GLU A 22 -5.17 11.91 -13.59
N HIS A 23 -6.04 12.38 -12.69
CA HIS A 23 -5.68 12.71 -11.31
C HIS A 23 -5.25 11.50 -10.46
N TRP A 24 -5.61 10.28 -10.86
CA TRP A 24 -5.41 9.07 -10.05
C TRP A 24 -4.24 8.20 -10.51
N ARG A 25 -3.44 8.64 -11.49
CA ARG A 25 -2.26 7.89 -11.97
C ARG A 25 -1.38 7.38 -10.81
N PRO A 26 -0.91 6.11 -10.85
CA PRO A 26 -1.04 5.14 -11.96
C PRO A 26 -2.39 4.40 -12.03
N PHE A 27 -3.33 4.70 -11.14
CA PHE A 27 -4.65 4.06 -11.08
C PHE A 27 -5.63 4.73 -12.04
N CYS A 28 -6.63 3.97 -12.52
CA CYS A 28 -7.65 4.49 -13.43
C CYS A 28 -8.83 5.19 -12.73
N SER A 29 -8.86 5.18 -11.40
CA SER A 29 -9.88 5.83 -10.57
C SER A 29 -9.48 5.84 -9.11
N GLU A 30 -10.12 6.72 -8.32
CA GLU A 30 -10.01 6.74 -6.86
C GLU A 30 -10.31 5.37 -6.23
N ARG A 31 -11.33 4.68 -6.72
CA ARG A 31 -11.70 3.34 -6.24
C ARG A 31 -10.52 2.36 -6.35
N CYS A 32 -9.80 2.36 -7.47
CA CYS A 32 -8.67 1.45 -7.66
C CYS A 32 -7.52 1.79 -6.69
N ARG A 33 -7.23 3.09 -6.49
CA ARG A 33 -6.25 3.55 -5.51
C ARG A 33 -6.61 3.10 -4.09
N LEU A 34 -7.88 3.19 -3.70
CA LEU A 34 -8.35 2.79 -2.36
C LEU A 34 -8.31 1.27 -2.16
N ILE A 35 -8.62 0.48 -3.20
CA ILE A 35 -8.49 -0.99 -3.13
C ILE A 35 -7.03 -1.38 -2.91
N ASP A 36 -6.11 -0.79 -3.66
CA ASP A 36 -4.67 -1.06 -3.50
C ASP A 36 -4.20 -0.72 -2.08
N LEU A 37 -4.58 0.46 -1.57
CA LEU A 37 -4.31 0.86 -0.19
C LEU A 37 -4.90 -0.13 0.83
N GLY A 38 -6.13 -0.61 0.60
CA GLY A 38 -6.77 -1.61 1.44
C GLY A 38 -5.99 -2.92 1.50
N ALA A 39 -5.51 -3.40 0.35
CA ALA A 39 -4.70 -4.63 0.26
C ALA A 39 -3.35 -4.52 0.99
N TRP A 40 -2.80 -3.31 1.14
CA TRP A 40 -1.62 -3.09 2.00
C TRP A 40 -1.99 -3.05 3.48
N ALA A 41 -3.11 -2.42 3.82
CA ALA A 41 -3.57 -2.31 5.20
C ALA A 41 -3.98 -3.68 5.78
N ASP A 42 -4.55 -4.56 4.96
CA ASP A 42 -4.97 -5.92 5.37
C ASP A 42 -3.85 -6.97 5.28
N GLY A 43 -2.70 -6.61 4.72
CA GLY A 43 -1.54 -7.50 4.58
C GLY A 43 -1.59 -8.45 3.39
N SER A 44 -2.56 -8.33 2.48
CA SER A 44 -2.59 -9.09 1.22
C SER A 44 -1.41 -8.75 0.31
N ASN A 45 -0.97 -7.49 0.34
CA ASN A 45 0.28 -7.05 -0.26
C ASN A 45 1.40 -7.04 0.78
N ALA A 46 2.49 -7.71 0.49
CA ALA A 46 3.67 -7.77 1.34
C ALA A 46 4.96 -7.68 0.51
N ILE A 47 5.97 -7.02 1.08
CA ILE A 47 7.32 -7.04 0.52
C ILE A 47 8.04 -8.24 1.15
N PRO A 48 8.51 -9.22 0.35
CA PRO A 48 9.26 -10.34 0.90
C PRO A 48 10.57 -9.83 1.51
N GLY A 49 10.84 -10.27 2.73
CA GLY A 49 12.05 -9.93 3.47
C GLY A 49 12.50 -11.10 4.35
N PRO A 50 13.70 -11.02 4.93
CA PRO A 50 14.08 -11.95 5.99
C PRO A 50 13.07 -11.86 7.14
N PRO A 51 12.92 -12.92 7.95
CA PRO A 51 12.09 -12.87 9.15
C PRO A 51 12.44 -11.63 9.97
N ALA A 52 11.42 -10.90 10.42
CA ALA A 52 11.65 -9.77 11.30
C ALA A 52 12.35 -10.27 12.56
N GLU A 53 13.49 -9.65 12.91
CA GLU A 53 14.09 -9.85 14.21
C GLU A 53 13.14 -9.24 15.23
N THR A 54 12.49 -10.07 16.05
CA THR A 54 11.71 -9.61 17.19
C THR A 54 12.67 -8.93 18.16
N PRO A 55 12.51 -7.63 18.46
CA PRO A 55 13.21 -7.03 19.57
C PRO A 55 12.90 -7.85 20.83
N PRO A 56 13.86 -8.04 21.75
CA PRO A 56 13.55 -8.68 23.02
C PRO A 56 12.40 -7.91 23.67
N ASP A 57 11.35 -8.63 24.08
CA ASP A 57 10.25 -8.05 24.84
C ASP A 57 10.86 -7.33 26.04
N SER A 58 10.80 -6.00 26.04
CA SER A 58 11.06 -5.24 27.25
C SER A 58 9.95 -5.62 28.22
N GLU A 59 10.25 -6.58 29.10
CA GLU A 59 9.39 -6.97 30.21
C GLU A 59 8.95 -5.70 30.93
N HIS A 60 7.68 -5.33 30.77
CA HIS A 60 7.09 -4.30 31.62
C HIS A 60 6.88 -4.98 32.97
N ASP A 61 7.90 -4.84 33.81
CA ASP A 61 7.96 -5.35 35.17
C ASP A 61 6.64 -5.09 35.90
N GLY A 62 6.11 -6.17 36.48
CA GLY A 62 4.88 -6.16 37.23
C GLY A 62 4.98 -5.27 38.45
N ASN A 63 4.19 -4.20 38.49
CA ASN A 63 3.67 -3.68 39.74
C ASN A 63 2.29 -3.04 39.52
N SER A 64 1.26 -3.87 39.48
CA SER A 64 -0.10 -3.43 39.75
C SER A 64 -0.30 -3.55 41.26
N PRO A 65 -0.34 -2.45 42.05
CA PRO A 65 -0.76 -2.57 43.43
C PRO A 65 -2.24 -2.92 43.42
N ALA A 66 -2.60 -4.05 44.03
CA ALA A 66 -3.98 -4.31 44.36
C ALA A 66 -4.39 -3.33 45.46
N HIS A 67 -5.24 -2.36 45.14
CA HIS A 67 -6.23 -1.76 46.04
C HIS A 67 -7.37 -1.14 45.23
#